data_AF-A0A3A0ASD6-F1
#
_entry.id   AF-A0A3A0ASD6-F1
#
_cell.length_a   1.000
_cell.length_b   1.000
_cell.length_c   1.000
_cell.angle_alpha   90.00
_cell.angle_beta   90.00
_cell.angle_gamma   90.00
#
_symmetry.space_group_name_H-M   'P 1'
#
loop_
_entity.id
_entity.type
_entity.pdbx_description
1 polymer ?
#
loop_
_entity_poly.entity_id
_entity_poly.type
_entity_poly.pdbx_seq_one_letter_code
_entity_poly.pdbx_strand_id
1 'polypeptide(L)'
;MLTTHHSQLTTHCSLLTAHRSPLIAHHSLLTAHSSPLTWDSSGNAPHPTWRAHLAAINADASSGYMANWHALFHESFLERDLFAAVYRRMLRLAQQMPEERGLIHNDLWWFNIIAERERITGVIDWANALYGDPLYDIARISWGSACPGIWYDDGAALLRARFGALPAYDLRLACYACHIGLDDLRYFAKAGLRAEYDFFRARLLALLADEPPG
;
A
#
# COMPACT_ATOMS: atom_id res chain seq x y z
N MET A 1 39.28 -65.12 14.66
CA MET A 1 37.98 -64.81 15.30
C MET A 1 37.66 -63.36 14.96
N LEU A 2 36.51 -62.99 14.38
CA LEU A 2 35.31 -63.75 14.03
C LEU A 2 34.84 -63.32 12.64
N THR A 3 34.39 -64.27 11.83
CA THR A 3 33.70 -64.06 10.54
C THR A 3 32.19 -63.93 10.75
N THR A 4 31.51 -63.03 10.03
CA THR A 4 30.22 -63.29 9.34
C THR A 4 29.89 -62.16 8.34
N HIS A 5 28.87 -62.38 7.49
CA HIS A 5 28.77 -61.85 6.12
C HIS A 5 27.34 -61.37 5.77
N HIS A 6 27.23 -60.47 4.75
CA HIS A 6 26.04 -60.22 3.89
C HIS A 6 24.77 -59.65 4.59
N SER A 7 23.75 -59.01 3.98
CA SER A 7 23.33 -58.58 2.61
C SER A 7 22.04 -57.70 2.75
N GLN A 8 21.53 -56.85 1.84
CA GLN A 8 21.93 -56.26 0.54
C GLN A 8 20.89 -55.14 0.15
N LEU A 9 21.25 -54.20 -0.74
CA LEU A 9 20.36 -53.36 -1.60
C LEU A 9 19.43 -52.33 -0.88
N THR A 10 19.04 -51.16 -1.47
CA THR A 10 19.16 -50.65 -2.85
C THR A 10 19.20 -49.11 -2.92
N THR A 11 20.02 -48.55 -3.83
CA THR A 11 19.86 -47.28 -4.61
C THR A 11 19.54 -45.93 -3.91
N HIS A 12 20.16 -44.79 -4.26
CA HIS A 12 21.14 -44.50 -5.32
C HIS A 12 22.05 -43.30 -4.95
N CYS A 13 23.32 -43.36 -5.34
CA CYS A 13 24.27 -42.23 -5.33
C CYS A 13 23.88 -41.17 -6.41
N SER A 14 24.38 -39.92 -6.44
CA SER A 14 25.66 -39.43 -5.89
C SER A 14 25.66 -37.90 -5.66
N LEU A 15 26.55 -37.44 -4.79
CA LEU A 15 27.09 -36.07 -4.78
C LEU A 15 27.70 -35.70 -6.14
N LEU A 16 27.58 -34.43 -6.57
CA LEU A 16 28.60 -33.77 -7.39
C LEU A 16 28.59 -32.24 -7.20
N THR A 17 29.73 -31.74 -6.71
CA THR A 17 30.36 -30.43 -6.96
C THR A 17 29.54 -29.14 -6.95
N ALA A 18 29.98 -28.25 -6.05
CA ALA A 18 29.67 -26.83 -6.01
C ALA A 18 29.75 -26.13 -7.37
N HIS A 19 28.67 -25.41 -7.72
CA HIS A 19 28.86 -24.08 -8.28
C HIS A 19 28.99 -23.08 -7.13
N ARG A 20 30.23 -22.63 -6.89
CA ARG A 20 30.46 -21.29 -6.33
C ARG A 20 30.03 -20.26 -7.39
N SER A 21 28.72 -20.08 -7.54
CA SER A 21 28.23 -18.75 -7.92
C SER A 21 28.47 -17.85 -6.71
N PRO A 22 29.09 -16.68 -6.86
CA PRO A 22 29.29 -15.79 -5.73
C PRO A 22 27.93 -15.43 -5.14
N LEU A 23 27.89 -15.23 -3.82
CA LEU A 23 26.92 -14.34 -3.21
C LEU A 23 27.11 -12.96 -3.86
N ILE A 24 26.44 -12.73 -4.99
CA ILE A 24 25.89 -11.40 -5.25
C ILE A 24 24.82 -11.25 -4.19
N ALA A 25 25.25 -10.81 -3.00
CA ALA A 25 24.44 -9.87 -2.28
C ALA A 25 24.09 -8.81 -3.32
N HIS A 26 22.83 -8.81 -3.76
CA HIS A 26 22.27 -7.64 -4.37
C HIS A 26 22.17 -6.58 -3.26
N HIS A 27 23.33 -6.03 -2.92
CA HIS A 27 23.58 -4.60 -3.13
C HIS A 27 23.21 -4.25 -4.59
N SER A 28 21.93 -4.41 -4.92
CA SER A 28 21.17 -3.25 -5.36
C SER A 28 21.48 -2.17 -4.35
N LEU A 29 22.57 -1.44 -4.64
CA LEU A 29 22.52 0.00 -4.57
C LEU A 29 21.08 0.38 -4.89
N LEU A 30 20.49 1.21 -4.06
CA LEU A 30 19.45 2.11 -4.53
C LEU A 30 20.14 3.04 -5.54
N THR A 31 20.49 2.49 -6.72
CA THR A 31 20.54 3.24 -7.94
C THR A 31 19.13 3.79 -8.05
N ALA A 32 19.01 5.03 -7.59
CA ALA A 32 17.92 5.91 -7.94
C ALA A 32 17.96 6.02 -9.47
N HIS A 33 17.36 5.02 -10.13
CA HIS A 33 16.64 5.26 -11.36
C HIS A 33 15.77 6.47 -11.06
N SER A 34 15.88 7.50 -11.89
CA SER A 34 15.23 8.79 -11.70
C SER A 34 13.71 8.74 -11.90
N SER A 35 13.07 7.62 -11.54
CA SER A 35 11.72 7.61 -11.01
C SER A 35 11.63 8.66 -9.91
N PRO A 36 10.60 9.51 -9.89
CA PRO A 36 10.39 10.48 -8.83
C PRO A 36 9.89 9.75 -7.58
N LEU A 37 10.83 9.09 -6.90
CA LEU A 37 10.72 8.84 -5.46
C LEU A 37 10.25 10.13 -4.82
N THR A 38 9.34 10.05 -3.85
CA THR A 38 8.66 11.27 -3.33
C THR A 38 9.60 12.27 -2.66
N TRP A 39 10.87 11.93 -2.45
CA TRP A 39 11.91 12.81 -1.95
C TRP A 39 12.79 13.42 -3.05
N ASP A 40 13.36 14.59 -2.77
CA ASP A 40 14.31 15.25 -3.66
C ASP A 40 15.63 14.46 -3.83
N SER A 41 16.52 14.95 -4.70
CA SER A 41 17.85 14.34 -4.92
C SER A 41 18.77 14.33 -3.68
N SER A 42 18.37 14.99 -2.60
CA SER A 42 19.05 15.01 -1.29
C SER A 42 18.36 14.11 -0.24
N GLY A 43 17.27 13.43 -0.60
CA GLY A 43 16.51 12.55 0.29
C GLY A 43 15.46 13.26 1.15
N ASN A 44 15.14 14.53 0.90
CA ASN A 44 14.13 15.26 1.67
C ASN A 44 12.72 14.98 1.14
N ALA A 45 11.81 14.56 2.03
CA ALA A 45 10.39 14.47 1.73
C ALA A 45 9.79 15.87 1.41
N PRO A 46 8.71 15.96 0.60
CA PRO A 46 8.16 17.23 0.14
C PRO A 46 7.27 17.92 1.18
N HIS A 47 7.04 17.25 2.32
CA HIS A 47 6.21 17.74 3.42
C HIS A 47 6.95 17.53 4.76
N PRO A 48 6.88 18.50 5.70
CA PRO A 48 7.57 18.41 6.98
C PRO A 48 6.93 17.40 7.95
N THR A 49 5.67 17.01 7.74
CA THR A 49 4.96 16.03 8.57
C THR A 49 4.13 15.07 7.73
N TRP A 50 3.84 13.88 8.26
CA TRP A 50 2.96 12.91 7.61
C TRP A 50 1.53 13.46 7.50
N ARG A 51 1.07 14.19 8.52
CA ARG A 51 -0.17 14.98 8.46
C ARG A 51 -0.20 15.98 7.30
N ALA A 52 0.90 16.68 7.04
CA ALA A 52 0.98 17.64 5.93
C ALA A 52 0.95 16.95 4.57
N HIS A 53 1.54 15.75 4.43
CA HIS A 53 1.38 14.92 3.24
C HIS A 53 -0.08 14.50 3.03
N LEU A 54 -0.74 13.95 4.05
CA LEU A 54 -2.15 13.54 3.95
C LEU A 54 -3.08 14.73 3.61
N ALA A 55 -2.81 15.91 4.19
CA ALA A 55 -3.57 17.12 3.89
C ALA A 55 -3.37 17.61 2.43
N ALA A 56 -2.23 17.30 1.80
CA ALA A 56 -1.93 17.70 0.43
C ALA A 56 -2.82 17.00 -0.63
N ILE A 57 -3.61 15.98 -0.27
CA ILE A 57 -4.61 15.37 -1.17
C ILE A 57 -5.63 16.40 -1.71
N ASN A 58 -5.88 17.48 -0.97
CA ASN A 58 -6.76 18.58 -1.39
C ASN A 58 -6.01 19.75 -2.06
N ALA A 59 -4.68 19.67 -2.21
CA ALA A 59 -3.96 20.63 -3.04
C ALA A 59 -4.21 20.33 -4.52
N ASP A 60 -4.23 21.36 -5.36
CA ASP A 60 -4.24 21.13 -6.81
C ASP A 60 -2.84 20.78 -7.29
N ALA A 61 -2.73 19.77 -8.15
CA ALA A 61 -1.45 19.41 -8.74
C ALA A 61 -1.18 20.32 -9.93
N SER A 62 0.02 20.89 -10.01
CA SER A 62 0.45 21.73 -11.14
C SER A 62 0.86 20.91 -12.38
N SER A 63 1.05 19.60 -12.23
CA SER A 63 1.52 18.69 -13.28
C SER A 63 1.13 17.23 -12.99
N GLY A 64 1.44 16.32 -13.93
CA GLY A 64 1.13 14.89 -13.81
C GLY A 64 -0.33 14.54 -14.09
N TYR A 65 -0.69 13.25 -13.92
CA TYR A 65 -2.03 12.76 -14.25
C TYR A 65 -3.14 13.47 -13.47
N MET A 66 -2.89 13.89 -12.23
CA MET A 66 -3.84 14.62 -11.39
C MET A 66 -3.81 16.16 -11.53
N ALA A 67 -3.15 16.70 -12.55
CA ALA A 67 -3.17 18.15 -12.80
C ALA A 67 -4.60 18.69 -12.97
N ASN A 68 -4.87 19.86 -12.36
CA ASN A 68 -6.16 20.56 -12.38
C ASN A 68 -7.35 19.66 -11.97
N TRP A 69 -7.17 18.79 -10.98
CA TRP A 69 -8.20 17.79 -10.65
C TRP A 69 -9.48 18.43 -10.07
N HIS A 70 -9.41 19.66 -9.53
CA HIS A 70 -10.59 20.37 -9.05
C HIS A 70 -11.64 20.63 -10.15
N ALA A 71 -11.25 20.64 -11.43
CA ALA A 71 -12.18 20.74 -12.56
C ALA A 71 -13.14 19.55 -12.63
N LEU A 72 -12.74 18.38 -12.13
CA LEU A 72 -13.58 17.16 -12.07
C LEU A 72 -14.88 17.38 -11.28
N PHE A 73 -14.91 18.31 -10.30
CA PHE A 73 -16.14 18.67 -9.59
C PHE A 73 -17.21 19.33 -10.46
N HIS A 74 -16.87 19.72 -11.70
CA HIS A 74 -17.77 20.34 -12.67
C HIS A 74 -17.84 19.54 -13.99
N GLU A 75 -16.78 18.82 -14.33
CA GLU A 75 -16.61 18.13 -15.61
C GLU A 75 -16.85 16.60 -15.53
N SER A 76 -17.02 16.04 -14.33
CA SER A 76 -17.21 14.60 -14.12
C SER A 76 -18.26 14.31 -13.03
N PHE A 77 -18.34 13.04 -12.61
CA PHE A 77 -19.23 12.58 -11.53
C PHE A 77 -18.61 12.70 -10.11
N LEU A 78 -17.50 13.43 -9.94
CA LEU A 78 -16.86 13.64 -8.64
C LEU A 78 -17.71 14.56 -7.73
N GLU A 79 -18.20 14.03 -6.61
CA GLU A 79 -19.05 14.77 -5.68
C GLU A 79 -18.24 15.65 -4.71
N ARG A 80 -18.36 16.98 -4.89
CA ARG A 80 -17.70 17.99 -4.05
C ARG A 80 -18.04 17.87 -2.56
N ASP A 81 -19.31 17.68 -2.22
CA ASP A 81 -19.76 17.66 -0.82
C ASP A 81 -19.31 16.38 -0.09
N LEU A 82 -19.33 15.24 -0.79
CA LEU A 82 -18.79 13.98 -0.27
C LEU A 82 -17.28 14.08 -0.05
N PHE A 83 -16.54 14.58 -1.05
CA PHE A 83 -15.10 14.80 -0.93
C PHE A 83 -14.78 15.70 0.27
N ALA A 84 -15.49 16.83 0.42
CA ALA A 84 -15.31 17.76 1.53
C ALA A 84 -15.72 17.18 2.90
N ALA A 85 -16.68 16.24 2.95
CA ALA A 85 -17.03 15.53 4.19
C ALA A 85 -15.92 14.54 4.60
N VAL A 86 -15.48 13.69 3.67
CA VAL A 86 -14.41 12.70 3.90
C VAL A 86 -13.08 13.39 4.21
N TYR A 87 -12.72 14.47 3.52
CA TYR A 87 -11.51 15.24 3.80
C TYR A 87 -11.53 15.86 5.21
N ARG A 88 -12.66 16.40 5.67
CA ARG A 88 -12.80 16.90 7.06
C ARG A 88 -12.68 15.77 8.09
N ARG A 89 -13.27 14.60 7.82
CA ARG A 89 -13.13 13.40 8.67
C ARG A 89 -11.66 12.96 8.76
N MET A 90 -10.98 12.86 7.62
CA MET A 90 -9.56 12.54 7.53
C MET A 90 -8.70 13.48 8.38
N LEU A 91 -8.89 14.81 8.25
CA LEU A 91 -8.14 15.79 9.04
C LEU A 91 -8.39 15.65 10.56
N ARG A 92 -9.63 15.41 11.00
CA ARG A 92 -9.96 15.15 12.42
C ARG A 92 -9.24 13.91 12.95
N LEU A 93 -9.15 12.85 12.16
CA LEU A 93 -8.46 11.61 12.53
C LEU A 93 -6.94 11.80 12.57
N ALA A 94 -6.37 12.44 11.54
CA ALA A 94 -4.94 12.69 11.41
C ALA A 94 -4.35 13.51 12.58
N GLN A 95 -5.12 14.45 13.14
CA GLN A 95 -4.74 15.22 14.33
C GLN A 95 -4.47 14.34 15.57
N GLN A 96 -5.14 13.20 15.69
CA GLN A 96 -5.07 12.31 16.85
C GLN A 96 -4.01 11.19 16.69
N MET A 97 -3.37 11.10 15.53
CA MET A 97 -2.45 10.00 15.19
C MET A 97 -1.00 10.28 15.62
N PRO A 98 -0.21 9.22 15.91
CA PRO A 98 1.23 9.33 16.10
C PRO A 98 1.94 9.76 14.80
N GLU A 99 3.09 10.42 14.93
CA GLU A 99 3.95 10.79 13.79
C GLU A 99 4.99 9.70 13.51
N GLU A 100 4.51 8.49 13.23
CA GLU A 100 5.37 7.37 12.85
C GLU A 100 6.11 7.67 11.53
N ARG A 101 7.33 7.13 11.40
CA ARG A 101 8.15 7.22 10.19
C ARG A 101 8.82 5.89 9.89
N GLY A 102 8.46 5.31 8.76
CA GLY A 102 9.10 4.19 8.12
C GLY A 102 8.88 4.25 6.60
N LEU A 103 9.49 3.31 5.89
CA LEU A 103 9.34 3.19 4.45
C LEU A 103 7.94 2.64 4.12
N ILE A 104 7.25 3.30 3.19
CA ILE A 104 5.98 2.90 2.59
C ILE A 104 6.25 2.66 1.10
N HIS A 105 5.74 1.55 0.56
CA HIS A 105 5.81 1.25 -0.88
C HIS A 105 4.81 2.08 -1.68
N ASN A 106 3.62 2.33 -1.10
CA ASN A 106 2.53 3.16 -1.62
C ASN A 106 1.85 2.61 -2.90
N ASP A 107 2.37 1.51 -3.43
CA ASP A 107 1.79 0.71 -4.51
C ASP A 107 2.02 -0.78 -4.23
N LEU A 108 1.74 -1.23 -3.02
CA LEU A 108 1.95 -2.62 -2.61
C LEU A 108 0.74 -3.48 -2.93
N TRP A 109 0.73 -4.10 -4.11
CA TRP A 109 -0.31 -5.04 -4.58
C TRP A 109 0.31 -6.31 -5.17
N TRP A 110 -0.50 -7.33 -5.46
CA TRP A 110 0.01 -8.69 -5.74
C TRP A 110 0.84 -8.79 -7.03
N PHE A 111 0.67 -7.91 -8.00
CA PHE A 111 1.56 -7.81 -9.16
C PHE A 111 2.97 -7.29 -8.82
N ASN A 112 3.08 -6.49 -7.76
CA ASN A 112 4.34 -5.93 -7.25
C ASN A 112 5.04 -6.84 -6.21
N ILE A 113 4.47 -8.02 -5.92
CA ILE A 113 5.04 -9.03 -5.01
C ILE A 113 5.42 -10.28 -5.81
N ILE A 114 6.71 -10.63 -5.80
CA ILE A 114 7.22 -11.86 -6.41
C ILE A 114 7.35 -12.92 -5.32
N ALA A 115 6.80 -14.10 -5.57
CA ALA A 115 6.90 -15.25 -4.67
C ALA A 115 7.35 -16.51 -5.41
N GLU A 116 8.15 -17.35 -4.74
CA GLU A 116 8.44 -18.72 -5.16
C GLU A 116 7.96 -19.68 -4.05
N ARG A 117 7.00 -20.56 -4.39
CA ARG A 117 6.32 -21.44 -3.43
C ARG A 117 5.73 -20.61 -2.28
N GLU A 118 5.99 -20.98 -1.04
CA GLU A 118 5.49 -20.33 0.18
C GLU A 118 6.37 -19.15 0.65
N ARG A 119 7.24 -18.60 -0.21
CA ARG A 119 8.17 -17.52 0.14
C ARG A 119 8.08 -16.35 -0.81
N ILE A 120 7.92 -15.15 -0.26
CA ILE A 120 8.18 -13.89 -0.99
C ILE A 120 9.68 -13.83 -1.30
N THR A 121 10.01 -13.60 -2.56
CA THR A 121 11.38 -13.52 -3.09
C THR A 121 11.75 -12.12 -3.59
N GLY A 122 10.76 -11.26 -3.85
CA GLY A 122 10.99 -9.86 -4.22
C GLY A 122 9.75 -8.97 -4.05
N VAL A 123 10.00 -7.67 -3.96
CA VAL A 123 8.98 -6.61 -4.02
C VAL A 123 9.49 -5.56 -5.00
N ILE A 124 8.68 -5.19 -5.99
CA ILE A 124 9.09 -4.40 -7.16
C ILE A 124 8.18 -3.17 -7.37
N ASP A 125 8.61 -2.25 -8.23
CA ASP A 125 7.93 -0.98 -8.53
C ASP A 125 7.80 -0.01 -7.34
N TRP A 126 8.95 0.31 -6.74
CA TRP A 126 9.10 1.31 -5.69
C TRP A 126 8.96 2.77 -6.21
N ALA A 127 8.45 3.01 -7.42
CA ALA A 127 8.38 4.35 -8.01
C ALA A 127 7.52 5.34 -7.19
N ASN A 128 6.49 4.83 -6.51
CA ASN A 128 5.58 5.61 -5.67
C ASN A 128 6.02 5.71 -4.19
N ALA A 129 7.17 5.12 -3.83
CA ALA A 129 7.59 4.94 -2.45
C ALA A 129 7.88 6.26 -1.71
N LEU A 130 7.62 6.23 -0.39
CA LEU A 130 7.66 7.43 0.45
C LEU A 130 7.94 7.10 1.93
N TYR A 131 8.27 8.13 2.72
CA TYR A 131 8.43 8.02 4.17
C TYR A 131 7.20 8.57 4.91
N GLY A 132 6.62 7.75 5.77
CA GLY A 132 5.40 8.07 6.52
C GLY A 132 5.07 6.95 7.49
N ASP A 133 3.79 6.74 7.79
CA ASP A 133 3.33 5.63 8.63
C ASP A 133 3.21 4.29 7.85
N PRO A 134 3.97 3.23 8.20
CA PRO A 134 3.90 1.94 7.49
C PRO A 134 2.53 1.23 7.51
N LEU A 135 1.59 1.60 8.38
CA LEU A 135 0.20 1.11 8.29
C LEU A 135 -0.54 1.64 7.06
N TYR A 136 0.01 2.60 6.31
CA TYR A 136 -0.59 3.09 5.08
C TYR A 136 -0.66 2.01 3.98
N ASP A 137 0.39 1.20 3.79
CA ASP A 137 0.34 0.05 2.85
C ASP A 137 -0.68 -0.99 3.32
N ILE A 138 -0.72 -1.25 4.64
CA ILE A 138 -1.69 -2.16 5.26
C ILE A 138 -3.13 -1.65 5.02
N ALA A 139 -3.34 -0.34 5.08
CA ALA A 139 -4.61 0.30 4.77
C ALA A 139 -4.97 0.23 3.29
N ARG A 140 -4.02 0.43 2.37
CA ARG A 140 -4.25 0.31 0.91
C ARG A 140 -4.67 -1.10 0.51
N ILE A 141 -4.01 -2.13 1.06
CA ILE A 141 -4.44 -3.53 0.87
C ILE A 141 -5.81 -3.76 1.52
N SER A 142 -6.01 -3.37 2.78
CA SER A 142 -7.29 -3.60 3.50
C SER A 142 -8.49 -2.88 2.86
N TRP A 143 -8.25 -1.70 2.27
CA TRP A 143 -9.24 -0.91 1.55
C TRP A 143 -9.61 -1.57 0.22
N GLY A 144 -8.60 -2.00 -0.53
CA GLY A 144 -8.73 -2.70 -1.81
C GLY A 144 -9.35 -4.09 -1.68
N SER A 145 -9.04 -4.85 -0.62
CA SER A 145 -9.56 -6.19 -0.30
C SER A 145 -11.09 -6.32 -0.28
N ALA A 146 -11.83 -5.22 -0.29
CA ALA A 146 -13.29 -5.26 -0.42
C ALA A 146 -13.80 -5.26 -1.87
N CYS A 147 -13.00 -4.81 -2.83
CA CYS A 147 -13.41 -4.71 -4.23
C CYS A 147 -13.30 -6.08 -4.91
N PRO A 148 -14.43 -6.72 -5.31
CA PRO A 148 -14.41 -8.09 -5.82
C PRO A 148 -13.56 -8.23 -7.07
N GLY A 149 -12.77 -9.31 -7.14
CA GLY A 149 -11.94 -9.63 -8.30
C GLY A 149 -10.71 -8.74 -8.52
N ILE A 150 -10.53 -7.68 -7.71
CA ILE A 150 -9.25 -6.97 -7.63
C ILE A 150 -8.34 -7.74 -6.66
N TRP A 151 -8.76 -7.91 -5.41
CA TRP A 151 -7.91 -8.48 -4.36
C TRP A 151 -8.37 -9.85 -3.89
N TYR A 152 -7.51 -10.54 -3.13
CA TYR A 152 -7.91 -11.72 -2.36
C TYR A 152 -8.96 -11.35 -1.31
N ASP A 153 -10.05 -12.12 -1.33
CA ASP A 153 -11.01 -12.20 -0.23
C ASP A 153 -10.27 -12.50 1.10
N ASP A 154 -10.81 -12.04 2.23
CA ASP A 154 -10.22 -12.11 3.59
C ASP A 154 -8.91 -11.35 3.86
N GLY A 155 -8.29 -10.69 2.87
CA GLY A 155 -7.01 -9.98 3.06
C GLY A 155 -7.02 -8.96 4.22
N ALA A 156 -8.08 -8.16 4.36
CA ALA A 156 -8.25 -7.21 5.47
C ALA A 156 -8.33 -7.89 6.86
N ALA A 157 -8.92 -9.09 6.94
CA ALA A 157 -9.05 -9.83 8.20
C ALA A 157 -7.70 -10.40 8.64
N LEU A 158 -6.92 -10.95 7.71
CA LEU A 158 -5.55 -11.43 7.94
C LEU A 158 -4.63 -10.29 8.40
N LEU A 159 -4.74 -9.12 7.77
CA LEU A 159 -3.97 -7.94 8.15
C LEU A 159 -4.36 -7.41 9.53
N ARG A 160 -5.66 -7.35 9.87
CA ARG A 160 -6.09 -7.03 11.25
C ARG A 160 -5.56 -8.05 12.26
N ALA A 161 -5.61 -9.35 11.97
CA ALA A 161 -5.10 -10.38 12.87
C ALA A 161 -3.58 -10.24 13.12
N ARG A 162 -2.82 -9.75 12.13
CA ARG A 162 -1.37 -9.54 12.25
C ARG A 162 -0.98 -8.21 12.90
N PHE A 163 -1.68 -7.13 12.58
CA PHE A 163 -1.27 -5.76 12.89
C PHE A 163 -2.21 -5.00 13.85
N GLY A 164 -3.39 -5.54 14.14
CA GLY A 164 -4.44 -4.88 14.93
C GLY A 164 -4.09 -4.54 16.38
N ALA A 165 -3.01 -5.12 16.92
CA ALA A 165 -2.47 -4.79 18.24
C ALA A 165 -1.55 -3.55 18.25
N LEU A 166 -1.26 -2.93 17.08
CA LEU A 166 -0.42 -1.74 17.01
C LEU A 166 -1.13 -0.50 17.58
N PRO A 167 -0.39 0.47 18.18
CA PRO A 167 -0.98 1.67 18.75
C PRO A 167 -1.87 2.42 17.76
N ALA A 168 -3.08 2.75 18.21
CA ALA A 168 -4.09 3.47 17.44
C ALA A 168 -4.43 2.85 16.06
N TYR A 169 -4.33 1.53 15.91
CA TYR A 169 -4.57 0.82 14.64
C TYR A 169 -5.90 1.25 13.97
N ASP A 170 -7.02 1.18 14.67
CA ASP A 170 -8.34 1.49 14.11
C ASP A 170 -8.46 2.96 13.67
N LEU A 171 -7.90 3.89 14.46
CA LEU A 171 -7.85 5.32 14.13
C LEU A 171 -7.02 5.58 12.86
N ARG A 172 -5.84 4.95 12.77
CA ARG A 172 -4.91 5.07 11.63
C ARG A 172 -5.54 4.49 10.36
N LEU A 173 -6.11 3.28 10.45
CA LEU A 173 -6.83 2.62 9.35
C LEU A 173 -8.03 3.44 8.87
N ALA A 174 -8.84 4.01 9.77
CA ALA A 174 -9.94 4.89 9.38
C ALA A 174 -9.47 6.17 8.67
N CYS A 175 -8.36 6.77 9.13
CA CYS A 175 -7.78 7.95 8.48
C CYS A 175 -7.26 7.63 7.07
N TYR A 176 -6.58 6.49 6.92
CA TYR A 176 -6.03 6.07 5.63
C TYR A 176 -7.11 5.60 4.67
N ALA A 177 -8.16 4.94 5.15
CA ALA A 177 -9.35 4.64 4.34
C ALA A 177 -9.97 5.94 3.77
N CYS A 178 -10.04 7.02 4.55
CA CYS A 178 -10.45 8.32 4.02
C CYS A 178 -9.48 8.85 2.96
N HIS A 179 -8.17 8.86 3.23
CA HIS A 179 -7.16 9.40 2.30
C HIS A 179 -7.09 8.62 0.97
N ILE A 180 -7.02 7.30 1.04
CA ILE A 180 -6.98 6.40 -0.11
C ILE A 180 -8.30 6.49 -0.88
N GLY A 181 -9.44 6.51 -0.20
CA GLY A 181 -10.74 6.69 -0.84
C GLY A 181 -10.87 8.04 -1.56
N LEU A 182 -10.34 9.13 -1.01
CA LEU A 182 -10.30 10.43 -1.70
C LEU A 182 -9.44 10.37 -2.98
N ASP A 183 -8.30 9.67 -2.93
CA ASP A 183 -7.43 9.45 -4.09
C ASP A 183 -8.14 8.64 -5.18
N ASP A 184 -8.76 7.53 -4.78
CA ASP A 184 -9.58 6.65 -5.63
C ASP A 184 -10.74 7.42 -6.28
N LEU A 185 -11.51 8.22 -5.54
CA LEU A 185 -12.61 9.00 -6.11
C LEU A 185 -12.12 9.96 -7.21
N ARG A 186 -10.97 10.63 -7.02
CA ARG A 186 -10.38 11.50 -8.06
C ARG A 186 -9.93 10.68 -9.27
N TYR A 187 -9.28 9.54 -9.03
CA TYR A 187 -8.77 8.66 -10.09
C TYR A 187 -9.91 8.11 -10.94
N PHE A 188 -10.91 7.47 -10.33
CA PHE A 188 -12.02 6.87 -11.05
C PHE A 188 -12.87 7.92 -11.78
N ALA A 189 -13.05 9.11 -11.18
CA ALA A 189 -13.71 10.23 -11.84
C ALA A 189 -12.94 10.75 -13.06
N LYS A 190 -11.59 10.81 -13.01
CA LYS A 190 -10.76 11.21 -14.15
C LYS A 190 -10.63 10.15 -15.23
N ALA A 191 -10.66 8.87 -14.84
CA ALA A 191 -10.59 7.73 -15.75
C ALA A 191 -11.96 7.36 -16.38
N GLY A 192 -13.07 7.95 -15.91
CA GLY A 192 -14.42 7.61 -16.37
C GLY A 192 -14.96 6.28 -15.82
N LEU A 193 -14.30 5.71 -14.81
CA LEU A 193 -14.56 4.40 -14.22
C LEU A 193 -15.69 4.48 -13.20
N ARG A 194 -16.92 4.57 -13.70
CA ARG A 194 -18.12 4.89 -12.91
C ARG A 194 -18.51 3.80 -11.90
N ALA A 195 -18.33 2.52 -12.24
CA ALA A 195 -18.74 1.41 -11.39
C ALA A 195 -17.83 1.30 -10.14
N GLU A 196 -16.54 1.46 -10.35
CA GLU A 196 -15.48 1.52 -9.34
C GLU A 196 -15.68 2.73 -8.43
N TYR A 197 -15.98 3.90 -9.02
CA TYR A 197 -16.35 5.11 -8.27
C TYR A 197 -17.56 4.86 -7.36
N ASP A 198 -18.67 4.36 -7.89
CA ASP A 198 -19.90 4.13 -7.10
C ASP A 198 -19.66 3.10 -5.97
N PHE A 199 -18.81 2.10 -6.19
CA PHE A 199 -18.41 1.12 -5.17
C PHE A 199 -17.64 1.77 -4.02
N PHE A 200 -16.57 2.52 -4.29
CA PHE A 200 -15.78 3.17 -3.24
C PHE A 200 -16.49 4.36 -2.60
N ARG A 201 -17.34 5.07 -3.36
CA ARG A 201 -18.29 6.07 -2.85
C ARG A 201 -19.21 5.50 -1.78
N ALA A 202 -19.82 4.33 -2.02
CA ALA A 202 -20.68 3.67 -1.04
C ALA A 202 -19.92 3.31 0.26
N ARG A 203 -18.67 2.87 0.15
CA ARG A 203 -17.79 2.57 1.30
C ARG A 203 -17.44 3.82 2.10
N LEU A 204 -17.16 4.95 1.43
CA LEU A 204 -16.90 6.23 2.08
C LEU A 204 -18.15 6.77 2.80
N LEU A 205 -19.34 6.58 2.23
CA LEU A 205 -20.60 6.94 2.90
C LEU A 205 -20.84 6.12 4.17
N ALA A 206 -20.57 4.82 4.16
CA ALA A 206 -20.63 3.99 5.36
C ALA A 206 -19.63 4.45 6.43
N LEU A 207 -18.38 4.72 6.03
CA LEU A 207 -17.33 5.23 6.93
C LEU A 207 -17.66 6.59 7.58
N LEU A 208 -18.45 7.43 6.91
CA LEU A 208 -18.99 8.67 7.48
C LEU A 208 -20.18 8.44 8.42
N ALA A 209 -21.03 7.44 8.14
CA ALA A 209 -22.17 7.09 8.97
C ALA A 209 -21.75 6.45 10.32
N ASP A 210 -20.61 5.76 10.34
CA ASP A 210 -20.01 5.16 11.54
C ASP A 210 -19.28 6.18 12.46
N GLU A 211 -19.24 7.47 12.11
CA GLU A 211 -18.69 8.50 13.00
C GLU A 211 -19.67 8.80 14.16
N PRO A 212 -19.28 8.64 15.43
CA PRO A 212 -20.14 9.01 16.54
C PRO A 212 -20.43 10.53 16.51
N PRO A 213 -21.65 10.97 16.85
CA PRO A 213 -21.98 12.39 16.92
C PRO A 213 -21.05 13.08 17.93
N GLY A 214 -20.36 14.12 17.47
CA GLY A 214 -19.40 14.92 18.26
C GLY A 214 -20.04 16.08 19.01
#